data_AF-A0A2A7VQE4-F1
#
_entry.id   AF-A0A2A7VQE4-F1
#
_cell.length_a   1.000
_cell.length_b   1.000
_cell.length_c   1.000
_cell.angle_alpha   90.00
_cell.angle_beta   90.00
_cell.angle_gamma   90.00
#
_symmetry.space_group_name_H-M   'P 1'
#
loop_
_entity.id
_entity.type
_entity.pdbx_description
1 polymer ?
#
loop_
_entity_poly.entity_id
_entity_poly.type
_entity_poly.pdbx_seq_one_letter_code
_entity_poly.pdbx_strand_id
1 'polypeptide(L)'
;MSGTMGLKFNEKLQEAYNKATATGLRLTSGYRPGSTGPKGKPDSHSQGMAMDFAGSPAQMKLFAEWSKKSGLFTEVLYQTAGHYDHVHVGWEQGKHQAGKVYVGDGTLIDQVVGALGTGDFQTVGGGAGGGAPGGGDKSGMLTSVFNGTMRAVLSVLCIGIAVYFFMRAFPNLKMNI
;
A
#
# COMPACT_ATOMS: atom_id res chain seq x y z
N MET A 1 -17.60 6.30 -10.50
CA MET A 1 -16.43 7.18 -10.26
C MET A 1 -16.11 7.09 -8.76
N SER A 2 -15.03 6.41 -8.37
CA SER A 2 -14.61 6.32 -6.96
C SER A 2 -13.89 7.63 -6.61
N GLY A 3 -14.60 8.52 -5.93
CA GLY A 3 -14.10 9.86 -5.61
C GLY A 3 -13.21 9.81 -4.38
N THR A 4 -11.90 9.89 -4.57
CA THR A 4 -10.98 10.33 -3.52
C THR A 4 -11.24 11.79 -3.09
N MET A 5 -12.04 12.53 -3.86
CA MET A 5 -12.47 13.91 -3.57
C MET A 5 -13.22 13.97 -2.23
N GLY A 6 -12.55 14.45 -1.18
CA GLY A 6 -13.12 14.57 0.16
C GLY A 6 -12.41 13.73 1.22
N LEU A 7 -11.43 12.90 0.83
CA LEU A 7 -10.56 12.23 1.81
C LEU A 7 -9.71 13.27 2.55
N LYS A 8 -9.75 13.20 3.88
CA LYS A 8 -8.98 14.07 4.78
C LYS A 8 -7.62 13.45 5.06
N PHE A 9 -6.74 13.49 4.07
CA PHE A 9 -5.38 13.00 4.21
C PHE A 9 -4.47 13.94 5.00
N ASN A 10 -3.54 13.34 5.73
CA ASN A 10 -2.26 13.95 6.07
C ASN A 10 -1.15 13.16 5.35
N GLU A 11 0.09 13.63 5.43
CA GLU A 11 1.23 13.01 4.72
C GLU A 11 1.40 11.51 5.02
N LYS A 12 1.16 11.10 6.27
CA LYS A 12 1.29 9.70 6.71
C LYS A 12 0.18 8.81 6.15
N LEU A 13 -1.02 9.34 6.00
CA LEU A 13 -2.14 8.64 5.38
C LEU A 13 -1.95 8.51 3.86
N GLN A 14 -1.35 9.53 3.23
CA GLN A 14 -0.93 9.43 1.82
C GLN A 14 0.14 8.34 1.64
N GLU A 15 1.08 8.22 2.58
CA GLU A 15 2.05 7.11 2.57
C GLU A 15 1.37 5.76 2.70
N ALA A 16 0.39 5.62 3.62
CA ALA A 16 -0.37 4.38 3.77
C ALA A 16 -1.15 4.00 2.49
N TYR A 17 -1.76 4.97 1.82
CA TYR A 17 -2.37 4.79 0.50
C TYR A 17 -1.35 4.32 -0.55
N ASN A 18 -0.19 4.96 -0.59
CA ASN A 18 0.88 4.60 -1.53
C ASN A 18 1.40 3.18 -1.24
N LYS A 19 1.56 2.78 0.03
CA LYS A 19 1.94 1.42 0.42
C LYS A 19 0.89 0.39 -0.01
N ALA A 20 -0.40 0.65 0.25
CA ALA A 20 -1.47 -0.24 -0.17
C ALA A 20 -1.44 -0.45 -1.70
N THR A 21 -1.39 0.63 -2.46
CA THR A 21 -1.39 0.57 -3.93
C THR A 21 -0.12 -0.02 -4.52
N ALA A 22 1.05 0.22 -3.92
CA ALA A 22 2.32 -0.41 -4.32
C ALA A 22 2.31 -1.93 -4.12
N THR A 23 1.55 -2.43 -3.15
CA THR A 23 1.37 -3.89 -2.95
C THR A 23 0.37 -4.52 -3.92
N GLY A 24 -0.22 -3.76 -4.85
CA GLY A 24 -1.21 -4.26 -5.81
C GLY A 24 -2.65 -4.21 -5.33
N LEU A 25 -2.92 -3.63 -4.15
CA LEU A 25 -4.28 -3.34 -3.71
C LEU A 25 -4.85 -2.14 -4.45
N ARG A 26 -6.17 -2.14 -4.63
CA ARG A 26 -6.91 -1.08 -5.29
C ARG A 26 -7.80 -0.40 -4.28
N LEU A 27 -7.84 0.93 -4.28
CA LEU A 27 -8.84 1.67 -3.53
C LEU A 27 -10.22 1.40 -4.16
N THR A 28 -11.09 0.67 -3.45
CA THR A 28 -12.46 0.38 -3.90
C THR A 28 -13.45 1.41 -3.38
N SER A 29 -13.19 1.99 -2.21
CA SER A 29 -14.02 3.05 -1.64
C SER A 29 -13.22 4.04 -0.80
N GLY A 30 -13.69 5.28 -0.74
CA GLY A 30 -13.09 6.37 0.03
C GLY A 30 -14.19 7.23 0.65
N TYR A 31 -14.17 8.54 0.37
CA TYR A 31 -15.23 9.44 0.83
C TYR A 31 -16.59 9.08 0.20
N ARG A 32 -17.62 8.97 1.04
CA ARG A 32 -19.01 8.67 0.62
C ARG A 32 -19.99 9.64 1.30
N PRO A 33 -20.37 10.76 0.65
CA PRO A 33 -21.24 11.75 1.29
C PRO A 33 -22.58 11.13 1.70
N GLY A 34 -22.99 11.35 2.96
CA GLY A 34 -24.23 10.82 3.49
C GLY A 34 -24.23 9.32 3.84
N SER A 35 -23.08 8.63 3.75
CA SER A 35 -22.95 7.24 4.19
C SER A 35 -23.23 7.11 5.69
N THR A 36 -23.98 6.08 6.09
CA THR A 36 -24.33 5.84 7.48
C THR A 36 -23.93 4.43 7.90
N GLY A 37 -23.41 4.32 9.11
CA GLY A 37 -23.13 3.05 9.75
C GLY A 37 -24.37 2.45 10.43
N PRO A 38 -24.17 1.35 11.19
CA PRO A 38 -25.22 0.78 12.01
C PRO A 38 -25.82 1.84 12.94
N LYS A 39 -27.15 1.86 13.07
CA LYS A 39 -27.95 2.87 13.82
C LYS A 39 -28.12 4.22 13.12
N GLY A 40 -27.81 4.32 11.82
CA GLY A 40 -28.11 5.51 11.02
C GLY A 40 -27.23 6.72 11.31
N LYS A 41 -26.13 6.54 12.05
CA LYS A 41 -25.16 7.61 12.32
C LYS A 41 -24.17 7.72 11.15
N PRO A 42 -23.68 8.92 10.83
CA PRO A 42 -22.62 9.10 9.83
C PRO A 42 -21.43 8.19 10.14
N ASP A 43 -20.97 7.43 9.14
CA ASP A 43 -19.78 6.58 9.28
C ASP A 43 -18.49 7.35 8.95
N SER A 44 -17.34 6.72 9.15
CA SER A 44 -16.05 7.36 8.88
C SER A 44 -15.84 7.66 7.39
N HIS A 45 -16.51 6.95 6.47
CA HIS A 45 -16.50 7.27 5.04
C HIS A 45 -17.22 8.57 4.74
N SER A 46 -18.34 8.84 5.39
CA SER A 46 -19.10 10.10 5.26
C SER A 46 -18.36 11.32 5.77
N GLN A 47 -17.31 11.12 6.57
CA GLN A 47 -16.46 12.19 7.09
C GLN A 47 -15.12 12.31 6.35
N GLY A 48 -14.88 11.46 5.35
CA GLY A 48 -13.64 11.42 4.59
C GLY A 48 -12.47 10.83 5.37
N MET A 49 -12.76 10.02 6.39
CA MET A 49 -11.79 9.47 7.34
C MET A 49 -11.70 7.94 7.28
N ALA A 50 -12.04 7.34 6.14
CA ALA A 50 -11.91 5.91 5.89
C ALA A 50 -11.62 5.59 4.42
N MET A 51 -11.01 4.43 4.21
CA MET A 51 -10.70 3.84 2.90
C MET A 51 -10.95 2.34 2.92
N ASP A 52 -11.45 1.83 1.80
CA ASP A 52 -11.59 0.40 1.53
C ASP A 52 -10.63 0.00 0.40
N PHE A 53 -9.84 -1.05 0.64
CA PHE A 53 -8.89 -1.59 -0.31
C PHE A 53 -9.18 -3.06 -0.63
N ALA A 54 -9.17 -3.43 -1.91
CA ALA A 54 -9.35 -4.82 -2.33
C ALA A 54 -8.25 -5.28 -3.30
N GLY A 55 -7.98 -6.58 -3.30
CA GLY A 55 -6.97 -7.21 -4.16
C GLY A 55 -6.84 -8.69 -3.85
N SER A 56 -5.63 -9.26 -3.97
CA SER A 56 -5.45 -10.66 -3.58
C SER A 56 -5.62 -10.83 -2.05
N PRO A 57 -6.19 -11.96 -1.59
CA PRO A 57 -6.31 -12.22 -0.15
C PRO A 57 -4.99 -12.13 0.61
N ALA A 58 -3.88 -12.55 0.00
CA ALA A 58 -2.55 -12.46 0.60
C ALA A 58 -2.12 -11.00 0.85
N GLN A 59 -2.29 -10.11 -0.14
CA GLN A 59 -1.96 -8.69 0.00
C GLN A 59 -2.89 -7.99 0.99
N MET A 60 -4.19 -8.32 0.98
CA MET A 60 -5.14 -7.77 1.94
C MET A 60 -4.79 -8.17 3.37
N LYS A 61 -4.46 -9.45 3.60
CA LYS A 61 -4.01 -9.93 4.90
C LYS A 61 -2.76 -9.20 5.37
N LEU A 62 -1.75 -9.07 4.50
CA LEU A 62 -0.55 -8.30 4.82
C LEU A 62 -0.97 -6.88 5.21
N PHE A 63 -1.70 -6.18 4.35
CA PHE A 63 -2.12 -4.79 4.55
C PHE A 63 -2.86 -4.56 5.87
N ALA A 64 -3.80 -5.42 6.22
CA ALA A 64 -4.52 -5.35 7.48
C ALA A 64 -3.59 -5.50 8.70
N GLU A 65 -2.64 -6.44 8.66
CA GLU A 65 -1.74 -6.70 9.79
C GLU A 65 -0.77 -5.56 10.10
N TRP A 66 -0.23 -4.89 9.08
CA TRP A 66 0.55 -3.67 9.29
C TRP A 66 -0.32 -2.48 9.67
N SER A 67 -1.53 -2.35 9.10
CA SER A 67 -2.43 -1.24 9.43
C SER A 67 -2.76 -1.23 10.92
N LYS A 68 -2.96 -2.42 11.52
CA LYS A 68 -3.12 -2.58 12.98
C LYS A 68 -1.90 -2.10 13.79
N LYS A 69 -0.69 -2.20 13.21
CA LYS A 69 0.59 -1.92 13.87
C LYS A 69 1.17 -0.55 13.54
N SER A 70 0.66 0.15 12.53
CA SER A 70 1.22 1.42 12.03
C SER A 70 0.98 2.61 12.95
N GLY A 71 0.03 2.48 13.88
CA GLY A 71 -0.42 3.57 14.74
C GLY A 71 -1.23 4.66 14.00
N LEU A 72 -1.47 4.50 12.70
CA LEU A 72 -2.17 5.50 11.88
C LEU A 72 -3.69 5.42 11.98
N PHE A 73 -4.21 4.23 12.24
CA PHE A 73 -5.64 3.94 12.16
C PHE A 73 -6.22 3.68 13.54
N THR A 74 -7.47 4.09 13.72
CA THR A 74 -8.29 3.79 14.90
C THR A 74 -9.26 2.63 14.62
N GLU A 75 -9.38 2.21 13.36
CA GLU A 75 -10.25 1.13 12.91
C GLU A 75 -9.58 0.38 11.74
N VAL A 76 -9.50 -0.96 11.83
CA VAL A 76 -8.96 -1.83 10.77
C VAL A 76 -9.80 -3.10 10.69
N LEU A 77 -10.62 -3.25 9.66
CA LEU A 77 -11.55 -4.38 9.52
C LEU A 77 -11.14 -5.26 8.33
N TYR A 78 -10.88 -6.54 8.61
CA TYR A 78 -10.57 -7.55 7.61
C TYR A 78 -10.89 -8.94 8.16
N GLN A 79 -11.53 -9.80 7.36
CA GLN A 79 -12.05 -11.12 7.77
C GLN A 79 -13.02 -11.06 8.96
N THR A 80 -13.80 -9.98 9.03
CA THR A 80 -14.87 -9.79 10.01
C THR A 80 -16.19 -9.58 9.28
N ALA A 81 -17.31 -9.56 10.00
CA ALA A 81 -18.62 -9.36 9.39
C ALA A 81 -18.64 -8.12 8.46
N GLY A 82 -19.02 -8.33 7.20
CA GLY A 82 -19.07 -7.28 6.17
C GLY A 82 -17.74 -6.91 5.50
N HIS A 83 -16.61 -7.53 5.89
CA HIS A 83 -15.26 -7.15 5.45
C HIS A 83 -14.42 -8.38 5.03
N TYR A 84 -14.99 -9.26 4.20
CA TYR A 84 -14.32 -10.47 3.71
C TYR A 84 -13.63 -10.29 2.35
N ASP A 85 -14.07 -9.31 1.56
CA ASP A 85 -13.63 -9.03 0.19
C ASP A 85 -12.76 -7.74 0.07
N HIS A 86 -12.61 -7.01 1.17
CA HIS A 86 -11.79 -5.80 1.25
C HIS A 86 -11.23 -5.60 2.67
N VAL A 87 -10.21 -4.75 2.78
CA VAL A 87 -9.70 -4.22 4.04
C VAL A 87 -10.24 -2.81 4.21
N HIS A 88 -10.93 -2.55 5.31
CA HIS A 88 -11.33 -1.22 5.72
C HIS A 88 -10.31 -0.65 6.69
N VAL A 89 -9.91 0.61 6.48
CA VAL A 89 -9.09 1.38 7.42
C VAL A 89 -9.72 2.74 7.70
N GLY A 90 -9.82 3.11 8.97
CA GLY A 90 -10.39 4.37 9.44
C GLY A 90 -9.49 5.07 10.45
N TRP A 91 -9.51 6.40 10.47
CA TRP A 91 -8.68 7.24 11.35
C TRP A 91 -9.45 8.31 12.11
N GLU A 92 -10.78 8.18 12.17
CA GLU A 92 -11.65 9.05 12.96
C GLU A 92 -11.32 8.91 14.45
N GLN A 93 -10.97 10.04 15.08
CA GLN A 93 -10.66 10.10 16.51
C GLN A 93 -11.95 10.18 17.33
N GLY A 94 -11.95 9.59 18.53
CA GLY A 94 -13.10 9.62 19.45
C GLY A 94 -14.25 8.68 19.08
N LYS A 95 -14.22 8.02 17.91
CA LYS A 95 -15.19 6.97 17.53
C LYS A 95 -15.04 5.72 18.40
N HIS A 96 -13.80 5.36 18.71
CA HIS A 96 -13.41 4.22 19.54
C HIS A 96 -12.63 4.70 20.77
N GLN A 97 -12.40 3.80 21.72
CA GLN A 97 -11.61 4.10 22.92
C GLN A 97 -10.22 4.65 22.56
N ALA A 98 -9.80 5.73 23.22
CA ALA A 98 -8.50 6.35 22.98
C ALA A 98 -7.34 5.35 23.21
N GLY A 99 -6.35 5.38 22.31
CA GLY A 99 -5.20 4.46 22.34
C GLY A 99 -5.55 3.03 21.94
N LYS A 100 -6.71 2.78 21.34
CA LYS A 100 -7.13 1.47 20.83
C LYS A 100 -7.40 1.51 19.33
N VAL A 101 -7.26 0.35 18.70
CA VAL A 101 -7.71 0.09 17.32
C VAL A 101 -8.86 -0.90 17.36
N TYR A 102 -10.00 -0.54 16.77
CA TYR A 102 -11.12 -1.47 16.57
C TYR A 102 -10.83 -2.40 15.40
N VAL A 103 -10.95 -3.71 15.65
CA VAL A 103 -10.62 -4.75 14.66
C VAL A 103 -11.80 -5.66 14.30
N GLY A 104 -13.02 -5.19 14.55
CA GLY A 104 -14.27 -5.91 14.26
C GLY A 104 -14.77 -6.74 15.44
N ASP A 105 -16.03 -7.19 15.34
CA ASP A 105 -16.69 -8.09 16.29
C ASP A 105 -16.57 -7.67 17.76
N GLY A 106 -16.61 -6.36 18.04
CA GLY A 106 -16.48 -5.81 19.40
C GLY A 106 -15.05 -5.82 19.96
N THR A 107 -14.06 -6.21 19.16
CA THR A 107 -12.68 -6.37 19.60
C THR A 107 -11.87 -5.09 19.43
N LEU A 108 -11.15 -4.72 20.49
CA LEU A 108 -10.21 -3.59 20.54
C LEU A 108 -8.81 -4.12 20.86
N ILE A 109 -7.80 -3.69 20.11
CA ILE A 109 -6.38 -3.96 20.38
C ILE A 109 -5.66 -2.65 20.76
N ASP A 110 -4.51 -2.76 21.41
CA ASP A 110 -3.70 -1.58 21.72
C ASP A 110 -3.17 -0.92 20.45
N GLN A 111 -3.34 0.39 20.37
CA GLN A 111 -2.73 1.19 19.31
C GLN A 111 -1.23 1.31 19.58
N VAL A 112 -0.42 0.98 18.58
CA VAL A 112 1.03 1.15 18.69
C VAL A 112 1.37 2.64 18.54
N VAL A 113 1.81 3.26 19.63
CA VAL A 113 2.21 4.68 19.65
C VAL A 113 3.63 4.81 19.06
N GLY A 114 3.80 5.67 18.04
CA GLY A 114 5.11 5.95 17.43
C GLY A 114 5.52 5.04 16.26
N ALA A 115 4.61 4.22 15.73
CA ALA A 115 4.91 3.19 14.72
C ALA A 115 5.07 3.67 13.27
N LEU A 116 5.82 4.75 13.06
CA LEU A 116 6.38 5.11 11.73
C LEU A 116 7.72 4.42 11.47
N GLY A 117 7.87 3.20 12.00
CA GLY A 117 9.03 2.33 11.82
C GLY A 117 8.65 0.88 11.47
N THR A 118 7.36 0.57 11.33
CA THR A 118 6.92 -0.74 10.82
C THR A 118 7.15 -0.76 9.31
N GLY A 119 8.30 -1.34 8.92
CA GLY A 119 8.81 -1.39 7.55
C GLY A 119 7.82 -1.89 6.49
N ASP A 120 8.26 -1.79 5.23
CA ASP A 120 7.41 -2.08 4.06
C ASP A 120 6.84 -3.50 4.07
N PHE A 121 5.64 -3.64 3.50
CA PHE A 121 5.05 -4.92 3.19
C PHE A 121 5.93 -5.69 2.20
N GLN A 122 6.67 -6.68 2.70
CA GLN A 122 7.26 -7.66 1.80
C GLN A 122 6.16 -8.64 1.37
N THR A 123 5.72 -8.50 0.13
CA THR A 123 4.93 -9.52 -0.56
C THR A 123 5.77 -10.80 -0.61
N VAL A 124 5.23 -11.90 -0.08
CA VAL A 124 5.86 -13.22 -0.21
C VAL A 124 5.78 -13.62 -1.69
N GLY A 125 6.82 -13.30 -2.45
CA GLY A 125 6.90 -13.57 -3.89
C GLY A 125 7.44 -12.39 -4.69
N GLY A 126 8.71 -12.03 -4.46
CA GLY A 126 9.39 -10.96 -5.19
C GLY A 126 10.59 -10.45 -4.41
N GLY A 127 11.57 -11.33 -4.18
CA GLY A 127 12.77 -10.97 -3.44
C GLY A 127 13.55 -9.86 -4.15
N ALA A 128 13.77 -8.75 -3.44
CA ALA A 128 15.11 -8.27 -3.04
C ALA A 128 15.07 -6.77 -2.70
N GLY A 129 15.57 -6.44 -1.50
CA GLY A 129 16.22 -5.16 -1.23
C GLY A 129 15.33 -4.03 -0.73
N GLY A 130 15.49 -3.68 0.55
CA GLY A 130 14.74 -2.66 1.25
C GLY A 130 15.05 -1.21 0.85
N GLY A 131 14.24 -0.29 1.38
CA GLY A 131 14.50 1.14 1.31
C GLY A 131 13.39 1.97 1.95
N ALA A 132 13.53 2.25 3.26
CA ALA A 132 12.79 3.30 3.96
C ALA A 132 13.16 4.71 3.42
N PRO A 133 12.29 5.72 3.61
CA PRO A 133 12.47 7.08 3.09
C PRO A 133 13.43 7.91 3.96
N GLY A 134 14.19 8.79 3.33
CA GLY A 134 15.35 9.46 3.90
C GLY A 134 15.06 10.63 4.85
N GLY A 135 15.90 10.74 5.89
CA GLY A 135 16.35 12.00 6.47
C GLY A 135 17.79 12.24 6.01
N GLY A 136 18.10 13.46 5.56
CA GLY A 136 19.34 13.78 4.87
C GLY A 136 20.60 13.49 5.68
N ASP A 137 21.53 12.77 5.06
CA ASP A 137 22.96 13.12 5.01
C ASP A 137 23.68 12.15 4.07
N LYS A 138 23.98 12.62 2.85
CA LYS A 138 24.91 12.05 1.84
C LYS A 138 24.75 10.58 1.39
N SER A 139 23.88 9.79 2.01
CA SER A 139 23.68 8.36 1.72
C SER A 139 22.70 8.10 0.57
N GLY A 140 21.65 8.92 0.43
CA GLY A 140 20.59 8.72 -0.58
C GLY A 140 21.00 8.92 -2.03
N MET A 141 22.09 9.66 -2.30
CA MET A 141 22.55 9.93 -3.66
C MET A 141 23.30 8.73 -4.27
N LEU A 142 24.05 7.97 -3.46
CA LEU A 142 24.74 6.76 -3.91
C LEU A 142 23.78 5.60 -4.16
N THR A 143 22.76 5.43 -3.30
CA THR A 143 21.78 4.34 -3.44
C THR A 143 20.85 4.55 -4.63
N SER A 144 20.49 5.80 -4.93
CA SER A 144 19.71 6.16 -6.13
C SER A 144 20.48 5.88 -7.42
N VAL A 145 21.76 6.26 -7.48
CA VAL A 145 22.63 5.97 -8.63
C VAL A 145 22.88 4.47 -8.77
N PHE A 146 23.04 3.72 -7.67
CA PHE A 146 23.28 2.28 -7.71
C PHE A 146 22.07 1.49 -8.24
N ASN A 147 20.85 1.83 -7.79
CA ASN A 147 19.63 1.19 -8.31
C ASN A 147 19.32 1.59 -9.76
N GLY A 148 19.58 2.83 -10.15
CA GLY A 148 19.44 3.28 -11.53
C GLY A 148 20.45 2.61 -12.47
N THR A 149 21.71 2.55 -12.04
CA THR A 149 22.81 1.95 -12.82
C THR A 149 22.63 0.44 -12.95
N MET A 150 22.25 -0.27 -11.88
CA MET A 150 21.98 -1.70 -11.96
C MET A 150 20.81 -2.02 -12.90
N ARG A 151 19.74 -1.21 -12.88
CA ARG A 151 18.63 -1.34 -13.84
C ARG A 151 19.07 -1.08 -15.27
N ALA A 152 19.91 -0.08 -15.50
CA ALA A 152 20.44 0.23 -16.82
C ALA A 152 21.33 -0.92 -17.33
N VAL A 153 22.23 -1.44 -16.50
CA VAL A 153 23.11 -2.58 -16.84
C VAL A 153 22.29 -3.82 -17.15
N LEU A 154 21.31 -4.17 -16.31
CA LEU A 154 20.41 -5.30 -16.56
C LEU A 154 19.61 -5.14 -17.86
N SER A 155 19.13 -3.92 -18.16
CA SER A 155 18.38 -3.65 -19.39
C SER A 155 19.28 -3.84 -20.63
N VAL A 156 20.51 -3.34 -20.59
CA VAL A 156 21.49 -3.53 -21.67
C VAL A 156 21.84 -5.02 -21.85
N LEU A 157 22.00 -5.76 -20.75
CA LEU A 157 22.30 -7.18 -20.77
C LEU A 157 21.14 -8.00 -21.36
N CYS A 158 19.89 -7.67 -21.00
CA CYS A 158 18.70 -8.28 -21.57
C CYS A 158 18.56 -7.99 -23.07
N ILE A 159 18.81 -6.76 -23.50
CA ILE A 159 18.79 -6.40 -24.93
C ILE A 159 19.88 -7.14 -25.68
N GLY A 160 21.10 -7.20 -25.14
CA GLY A 160 22.22 -7.94 -25.73
C GLY A 160 21.92 -9.43 -25.90
N ILE A 161 21.34 -10.06 -24.88
CA ILE A 161 20.88 -11.46 -24.93
C ILE A 161 19.78 -11.64 -25.99
N ALA A 162 18.78 -10.75 -26.01
CA ALA A 162 17.71 -10.80 -27.00
C ALA A 162 18.24 -10.68 -28.43
N VAL A 163 19.16 -9.75 -28.68
CA VAL A 163 19.82 -9.56 -29.99
C VAL A 163 20.67 -10.78 -30.35
N TYR A 164 21.42 -11.35 -29.41
CA TYR A 164 22.19 -12.59 -29.64
C TYR A 164 21.29 -13.76 -30.05
N PHE A 165 20.20 -13.99 -29.32
CA PHE A 165 19.23 -15.03 -29.67
C PHE A 165 18.53 -14.74 -31.00
N PHE A 166 18.22 -13.49 -31.29
CA PHE A 166 17.60 -13.09 -32.55
C PHE A 166 18.52 -13.34 -33.75
N MET A 167 19.80 -12.96 -33.67
CA MET A 167 20.78 -13.24 -34.73
C MET A 167 21.02 -14.73 -34.92
N ARG A 168 20.98 -15.52 -33.84
CA ARG A 168 21.11 -16.99 -33.92
C ARG A 168 19.86 -17.66 -34.47
N ALA A 169 18.67 -17.13 -34.16
CA ALA A 169 17.40 -17.62 -34.69
C ALA A 169 17.21 -17.27 -36.16
N PHE A 170 17.79 -16.15 -36.61
CA PHE A 170 17.64 -15.64 -37.98
C PHE A 170 19.00 -15.28 -38.62
N PRO A 171 19.89 -16.25 -38.85
CA PRO A 171 21.25 -16.00 -39.33
C PRO A 171 21.31 -15.44 -40.77
N ASN A 172 20.22 -15.53 -41.53
CA ASN A 172 20.14 -15.09 -42.93
C ASN A 172 19.37 -13.76 -43.12
N LEU A 173 19.01 -13.07 -42.04
CA LEU A 173 18.45 -11.71 -42.14
C LEU A 173 19.55 -10.76 -42.62
N LYS A 174 19.53 -10.41 -43.91
CA LYS A 174 20.31 -9.30 -44.44
C LYS A 174 19.76 -8.01 -43.82
N MET A 175 20.42 -7.51 -42.78
CA MET A 175 20.17 -6.16 -42.30
C MET A 175 20.70 -5.20 -43.37
N ASN A 176 19.80 -4.62 -44.16
CA ASN A 176 20.12 -3.42 -44.92
C ASN A 176 20.15 -2.27 -43.91
N ILE A 177 21.35 -1.89 -43.46
CA ILE A 177 21.61 -0.64 -42.74
C ILE A 177 21.72 0.48 -43.77
#